data_AF-F3Y7P6-F1
#
_entry.id   AF-F3Y7P6-F1
#
_cell.length_a   1.000
_cell.length_b   1.000
_cell.length_c   1.000
_cell.angle_alpha   90.00
_cell.angle_beta   90.00
_cell.angle_gamma   90.00
#
_symmetry.space_group_name_H-M   'P 1'
#
loop_
_entity.id
_entity.type
_entity.pdbx_description
1 polymer ?
#
loop_
_entity_poly.entity_id
_entity_poly.type
_entity_poly.pdbx_seq_one_letter_code
_entity_poly.pdbx_strand_id
1 'polypeptide(L)'
;MNPENQYQKISSFGASGAWWAKDVGGWIDQEGDQTKRDKIAQLLFDTKDRIGFSSYRYNLGAGSADTNNSPKITDPWRKAENFEKAPKQYDWTKDKNAQYMLNQAVNYGIKDIYLFANSPLERLTKNGIAYGSNINGSTSNLAKENYQEFADYLLDVTEHFIKQGIPVTSLSPINEPQWEWTSGQEGCHYNPKEMVDFAKFIYKEKEKRKTLQQLEISVPELGEWMNSSQNYYQAMASDTEFM
;
A
#
# COMPACT_ATOMS: atom_id res chain seq x y z
N MET A 1 30.23 20.76 13.59
CA MET A 1 29.78 19.99 12.41
C MET A 1 30.96 19.86 11.46
N ASN A 2 31.24 18.66 10.95
CA ASN A 2 32.30 18.43 9.96
C ASN A 2 31.67 17.99 8.63
N PRO A 3 31.62 18.83 7.58
CA PRO A 3 30.97 18.51 6.31
C PRO A 3 31.71 17.43 5.49
N GLU A 4 32.93 17.06 5.86
CA GLU A 4 33.66 15.96 5.22
C GLU A 4 33.23 14.58 5.74
N ASN A 5 32.62 14.53 6.94
CA ASN A 5 32.08 13.29 7.50
C ASN A 5 30.65 13.09 7.02
N GLN A 6 30.50 12.45 5.86
CA GLN A 6 29.19 12.11 5.27
C GLN A 6 28.71 10.72 5.74
N TYR A 7 27.40 10.58 5.91
CA TYR A 7 26.73 9.32 6.29
C TYR A 7 25.67 8.94 5.24
N GLN A 8 24.47 8.56 5.67
CA GLN A 8 23.38 8.21 4.77
C GLN A 8 22.84 9.43 4.01
N LYS A 9 22.41 9.18 2.76
CA LYS A 9 21.57 10.13 2.03
C LYS A 9 20.14 10.04 2.57
N ILE A 10 19.57 11.18 2.95
CA ILE A 10 18.14 11.24 3.29
C ILE A 10 17.35 11.15 1.99
N SER A 11 16.49 10.14 1.87
CA SER A 11 15.60 9.96 0.72
C SER A 11 14.39 10.88 0.83
N SER A 12 13.55 10.67 1.84
CA SER A 12 12.28 11.37 2.00
C SER A 12 11.75 11.35 3.44
N PHE A 13 10.82 12.26 3.72
CA PHE A 13 9.89 12.20 4.84
C PHE A 13 8.47 12.21 4.29
N GLY A 14 7.57 11.45 4.88
CA GLY A 14 6.21 11.32 4.36
C GLY A 14 5.23 10.75 5.36
N ALA A 15 4.01 10.53 4.87
CA ALA A 15 2.93 9.92 5.60
C ALA A 15 2.10 9.01 4.69
N SER A 16 1.37 8.09 5.31
CA SER A 16 0.36 7.29 4.62
C SER A 16 -0.97 8.05 4.54
N GLY A 17 -1.68 7.89 3.42
CA GLY A 17 -3.08 8.26 3.27
C GLY A 17 -4.04 7.32 3.99
N ALA A 18 -3.56 6.16 4.45
CA ALA A 18 -4.37 5.23 5.23
C ALA A 18 -4.70 5.81 6.62
N TRP A 19 -5.94 5.86 7.07
CA TRP A 19 -7.18 5.68 6.29
C TRP A 19 -7.99 6.97 6.18
N TRP A 20 -7.35 8.10 6.46
CA TRP A 20 -7.99 9.40 6.51
C TRP A 20 -8.29 9.96 5.11
N ALA A 21 -7.48 9.64 4.10
CA ALA A 21 -7.54 10.31 2.80
C ALA A 21 -8.87 10.08 2.05
N LYS A 22 -9.45 8.89 2.16
CA LYS A 22 -10.76 8.55 1.57
C LYS A 22 -11.92 9.34 2.17
N ASP A 23 -11.78 9.82 3.40
CA ASP A 23 -12.82 10.60 4.08
C ASP A 23 -12.56 12.09 3.88
N VAL A 24 -11.36 12.54 4.29
CA VAL A 24 -10.92 13.94 4.21
C VAL A 24 -10.91 14.46 2.78
N GLY A 25 -10.55 13.65 1.78
CA GLY A 25 -10.61 14.07 0.37
C GLY A 25 -12.01 14.44 -0.12
N GLY A 26 -13.06 14.07 0.63
CA GLY A 26 -14.45 14.47 0.39
C GLY A 26 -14.87 15.75 1.11
N TRP A 27 -14.05 16.34 1.98
CA TRP A 27 -14.40 17.52 2.78
C TRP A 27 -14.33 18.81 1.95
N ILE A 28 -15.38 19.03 1.16
CA ILE A 28 -15.54 20.18 0.25
C ILE A 28 -16.10 21.44 0.90
N ASP A 29 -16.45 21.38 2.20
CA ASP A 29 -16.83 22.57 2.97
C ASP A 29 -15.70 23.61 2.95
N GLN A 30 -16.06 24.89 2.94
CA GLN A 30 -15.10 25.98 2.97
C GLN A 30 -14.50 26.19 4.38
N GLU A 31 -13.23 26.55 4.41
CA GLU A 31 -12.49 27.05 5.57
C GLU A 31 -11.70 28.30 5.13
N GLY A 32 -12.31 29.47 5.29
CA GLY A 32 -11.82 30.70 4.69
C GLY A 32 -12.01 30.67 3.17
N ASP A 33 -10.93 30.88 2.41
CA ASP A 33 -10.93 31.00 0.95
C ASP A 33 -10.69 29.68 0.20
N GLN A 34 -10.64 28.55 0.89
CA GLN A 34 -10.40 27.22 0.29
C GLN A 34 -11.22 26.13 0.98
N THR A 35 -11.33 24.94 0.37
CA THR A 35 -11.99 23.81 1.04
C THR A 35 -11.14 23.24 2.17
N LYS A 36 -11.77 22.59 3.17
CA LYS A 36 -11.05 21.91 4.27
C LYS A 36 -10.03 20.89 3.75
N ARG A 37 -10.37 20.13 2.71
CA ARG A 37 -9.43 19.16 2.11
C ARG A 37 -8.22 19.84 1.44
N ASP A 38 -8.41 21.01 0.82
CA ASP A 38 -7.31 21.78 0.23
C ASP A 38 -6.42 22.39 1.31
N LYS A 39 -7.04 22.86 2.40
CA LYS A 39 -6.30 23.33 3.57
C LYS A 39 -5.42 22.24 4.15
N ILE A 40 -5.95 21.02 4.31
CA ILE A 40 -5.18 19.86 4.79
C ILE A 40 -4.08 19.49 3.81
N ALA A 41 -4.35 19.45 2.50
CA ALA A 41 -3.34 19.21 1.49
C ALA A 41 -2.19 20.23 1.57
N GLN A 42 -2.51 21.52 1.70
CA GLN A 42 -1.51 22.58 1.89
C GLN A 42 -0.68 22.33 3.15
N LEU A 43 -1.33 22.05 4.29
CA LEU A 43 -0.63 21.83 5.56
C LEU A 43 0.36 20.65 5.51
N LEU A 44 0.05 19.61 4.73
CA LEU A 44 0.88 18.41 4.63
C LEU A 44 1.98 18.54 3.57
N PHE A 45 1.66 19.12 2.40
CA PHE A 45 2.50 18.98 1.20
C PHE A 45 3.22 20.25 0.77
N ASP A 46 2.79 21.44 1.20
CA ASP A 46 3.46 22.70 0.83
C ASP A 46 4.84 22.83 1.50
N THR A 47 5.90 22.97 0.70
CA THR A 47 7.28 23.06 1.20
C THR A 47 7.67 24.47 1.66
N LYS A 48 6.86 25.49 1.38
CA LYS A 48 7.25 26.88 1.65
C LYS A 48 7.20 27.22 3.13
N ASP A 49 6.10 26.88 3.79
CA ASP A 49 5.84 27.25 5.19
C ASP A 49 5.01 26.20 5.95
N ARG A 50 5.04 24.93 5.51
CA ARG A 50 4.29 23.81 6.11
C ARG A 50 5.18 22.58 6.27
N ILE A 51 4.59 21.42 6.55
CA ILE A 51 5.35 20.18 6.78
C ILE A 51 6.20 19.82 5.56
N GLY A 52 5.66 20.02 4.35
CA GLY A 52 6.39 19.82 3.11
C GLY A 52 6.87 18.38 2.93
N PHE A 53 5.98 17.40 3.12
CA PHE A 53 6.34 16.00 2.86
C PHE A 53 6.92 15.84 1.46
N SER A 54 7.92 14.98 1.34
CA SER A 54 8.59 14.69 0.08
C SER A 54 8.23 13.31 -0.47
N SER A 55 7.45 12.53 0.29
CA SER A 55 6.86 11.25 -0.13
C SER A 55 5.43 11.08 0.39
N TYR A 56 4.65 10.23 -0.27
CA TYR A 56 3.29 9.90 0.13
C TYR A 56 2.96 8.43 -0.17
N ARG A 57 2.35 7.72 0.79
CA ARG A 57 1.95 6.31 0.62
C ARG A 57 0.44 6.21 0.41
N TYR A 58 0.03 5.66 -0.72
CA TYR A 58 -1.37 5.44 -1.11
C TYR A 58 -1.79 3.98 -0.89
N ASN A 59 -2.89 3.78 -0.17
CA ASN A 59 -3.40 2.45 0.16
C ASN A 59 -4.26 1.88 -0.97
N LEU A 60 -3.84 0.76 -1.55
CA LEU A 60 -4.62 -0.08 -2.44
C LEU A 60 -5.49 -0.99 -1.59
N GLY A 61 -6.75 -0.60 -1.38
CA GLY A 61 -7.69 -1.35 -0.55
C GLY A 61 -7.99 -2.76 -1.08
N ALA A 62 -8.35 -3.66 -0.18
CA ALA A 62 -8.75 -5.03 -0.48
C ALA A 62 -10.24 -5.18 -0.85
N GLY A 63 -11.06 -4.17 -0.54
CA GLY A 63 -12.50 -4.14 -0.84
C GLY A 63 -13.40 -4.33 0.37
N SER A 64 -12.89 -4.16 1.60
CA SER A 64 -13.73 -4.24 2.81
C SER A 64 -14.82 -3.17 2.90
N ALA A 65 -14.72 -2.10 2.10
CA ALA A 65 -15.78 -1.10 1.90
C ALA A 65 -16.77 -1.48 0.78
N ASP A 66 -16.36 -2.33 -0.16
CA ASP A 66 -17.17 -2.75 -1.32
C ASP A 66 -18.19 -3.83 -0.94
N THR A 67 -17.88 -4.61 0.10
CA THR A 67 -18.72 -5.72 0.57
C THR A 67 -18.99 -5.63 2.08
N ASN A 68 -19.87 -6.52 2.57
CA ASN A 68 -20.09 -6.74 4.00
C ASN A 68 -19.40 -8.01 4.53
N ASN A 69 -18.46 -8.58 3.77
CA ASN A 69 -17.82 -9.85 4.10
C ASN A 69 -16.83 -9.73 5.27
N SER A 70 -16.38 -8.51 5.58
CA SER A 70 -15.39 -8.23 6.64
C SER A 70 -16.03 -7.59 7.89
N PRO A 71 -16.88 -8.29 8.66
CA PRO A 71 -17.65 -7.70 9.76
C PRO A 71 -16.80 -7.28 10.97
N LYS A 72 -15.58 -7.80 11.12
CA LYS A 72 -14.68 -7.43 12.22
C LYS A 72 -13.85 -6.16 11.93
N ILE A 73 -14.04 -5.53 10.77
CA ILE A 73 -13.59 -4.16 10.51
C ILE A 73 -14.78 -3.26 10.77
N THR A 74 -15.00 -2.95 12.05
CA THR A 74 -16.20 -2.25 12.52
C THR A 74 -16.12 -0.74 12.32
N ASP A 75 -14.91 -0.18 12.31
CA ASP A 75 -14.68 1.24 12.09
C ASP A 75 -14.71 1.54 10.58
N PRO A 76 -15.67 2.35 10.09
CA PRO A 76 -15.79 2.68 8.68
C PRO A 76 -14.59 3.47 8.15
N TRP A 77 -13.81 4.11 9.02
CA TRP A 77 -12.55 4.73 8.61
C TRP A 77 -11.54 3.70 8.16
N ARG A 78 -11.60 2.46 8.65
CA ARG A 78 -10.61 1.42 8.37
C ARG A 78 -10.98 0.49 7.20
N LYS A 79 -12.13 0.74 6.58
CA LYS A 79 -12.58 0.04 5.37
C LYS A 79 -12.04 0.73 4.11
N ALA A 80 -11.68 -0.03 3.10
CA ALA A 80 -11.16 0.52 1.84
C ALA A 80 -11.86 -0.11 0.63
N GLU A 81 -12.09 0.71 -0.40
CA GLU A 81 -12.52 0.23 -1.73
C GLU A 81 -11.29 -0.37 -2.45
N ASN A 82 -11.52 -1.32 -3.34
CA ASN A 82 -10.53 -1.75 -4.33
C ASN A 82 -10.93 -1.29 -5.73
N PHE A 83 -10.00 -1.25 -6.68
CA PHE A 83 -10.29 -0.79 -8.05
C PHE A 83 -11.02 -1.81 -8.93
N GLU A 84 -11.27 -3.02 -8.45
CA GLU A 84 -11.77 -4.12 -9.28
C GLU A 84 -13.28 -4.38 -9.06
N LYS A 85 -14.03 -4.54 -10.15
CA LYS A 85 -15.44 -5.01 -10.08
C LYS A 85 -15.56 -6.52 -10.26
N ALA A 86 -14.67 -7.08 -11.06
CA ALA A 86 -14.55 -8.48 -11.42
C ALA A 86 -13.12 -8.72 -11.93
N PRO A 87 -12.61 -9.96 -11.98
CA PRO A 87 -11.23 -10.24 -12.40
C PRO A 87 -10.81 -9.47 -13.66
N LYS A 88 -9.80 -8.59 -13.52
CA LYS A 88 -9.25 -7.71 -14.57
C LYS A 88 -10.22 -6.68 -15.18
N GLN A 89 -11.33 -6.41 -14.50
CA GLN A 89 -12.31 -5.37 -14.87
C GLN A 89 -12.29 -4.26 -13.82
N TYR A 90 -11.75 -3.11 -14.18
CA TYR A 90 -11.46 -2.03 -13.25
C TYR A 90 -12.51 -0.91 -13.28
N ASP A 91 -12.77 -0.33 -12.10
CA ASP A 91 -13.43 0.95 -11.89
C ASP A 91 -12.45 1.99 -11.39
N TRP A 92 -11.88 2.78 -12.30
CA TRP A 92 -10.95 3.84 -11.93
C TRP A 92 -11.61 5.02 -11.20
N THR A 93 -12.95 5.04 -11.09
CA THR A 93 -13.69 6.09 -10.36
C THR A 93 -13.83 5.81 -8.86
N LYS A 94 -13.49 4.60 -8.41
CA LYS A 94 -13.49 4.22 -6.99
C LYS A 94 -12.37 4.92 -6.21
N ASP A 95 -12.52 5.00 -4.89
CA ASP A 95 -11.59 5.63 -3.96
C ASP A 95 -11.26 7.10 -4.34
N LYS A 96 -12.21 7.77 -5.01
CA LYS A 96 -12.06 9.11 -5.60
C LYS A 96 -11.52 10.17 -4.64
N ASN A 97 -11.84 10.05 -3.35
CA ASN A 97 -11.43 10.99 -2.33
C ASN A 97 -9.96 10.78 -1.93
N ALA A 98 -9.51 9.53 -1.78
CA ALA A 98 -8.09 9.28 -1.55
C ALA A 98 -7.28 9.64 -2.80
N GLN A 99 -7.79 9.32 -3.99
CA GLN A 99 -7.19 9.74 -5.26
C GLN A 99 -7.06 11.28 -5.33
N TYR A 100 -8.03 12.05 -4.81
CA TYR A 100 -7.91 13.50 -4.72
C TYR A 100 -6.68 13.92 -3.91
N MET A 101 -6.50 13.36 -2.70
CA MET A 101 -5.35 13.69 -1.85
C MET A 101 -4.02 13.25 -2.47
N LEU A 102 -3.99 12.11 -3.17
CA LEU A 102 -2.83 11.68 -3.96
C LEU A 102 -2.48 12.70 -5.05
N ASN A 103 -3.46 13.16 -5.81
CA ASN A 103 -3.23 14.18 -6.84
C ASN A 103 -2.77 15.50 -6.24
N GLN A 104 -3.29 15.90 -5.07
CA GLN A 104 -2.80 17.08 -4.36
C GLN A 104 -1.33 16.92 -3.95
N ALA A 105 -0.93 15.76 -3.41
CA ALA A 105 0.48 15.48 -3.11
C ALA A 105 1.38 15.72 -4.33
N VAL A 106 0.99 15.20 -5.49
CA VAL A 106 1.73 15.39 -6.76
C VAL A 106 1.71 16.84 -7.22
N ASN A 107 0.58 17.55 -7.11
CA ASN A 107 0.46 18.96 -7.50
C ASN A 107 1.35 19.89 -6.65
N TYR A 108 1.56 19.56 -5.38
CA TYR A 108 2.52 20.25 -4.51
C TYR A 108 3.98 19.82 -4.76
N GLY A 109 4.23 18.92 -5.72
CA GLY A 109 5.56 18.58 -6.21
C GLY A 109 6.17 17.32 -5.61
N ILE A 110 5.40 16.49 -4.89
CA ILE A 110 5.88 15.19 -4.39
C ILE A 110 6.18 14.26 -5.57
N LYS A 111 7.39 13.69 -5.58
CA LYS A 111 7.89 12.80 -6.64
C LYS A 111 8.15 11.36 -6.18
N ASP A 112 7.88 11.08 -4.91
CA ASP A 112 8.16 9.79 -4.28
C ASP A 112 6.84 9.19 -3.76
N ILE A 113 6.09 8.55 -4.66
CA ILE A 113 4.80 7.94 -4.34
C ILE A 113 4.97 6.43 -4.17
N TYR A 114 4.51 5.94 -3.02
CA TYR A 114 4.41 4.52 -2.73
C TYR A 114 2.97 4.09 -2.90
N LEU A 115 2.72 3.01 -3.64
CA LEU A 115 1.46 2.27 -3.55
C LEU A 115 1.67 1.11 -2.58
N PHE A 116 0.71 0.82 -1.70
CA PHE A 116 0.84 -0.31 -0.78
C PHE A 116 -0.48 -1.02 -0.53
N ALA A 117 -0.44 -2.31 -0.19
CA ALA A 117 -1.62 -3.09 0.16
C ALA A 117 -1.48 -3.69 1.55
N ASN A 118 -2.54 -3.60 2.37
CA ASN A 118 -2.59 -4.30 3.65
C ASN A 118 -2.99 -5.77 3.52
N SER A 119 -3.82 -6.09 2.52
CA SER A 119 -4.40 -7.42 2.31
C SER A 119 -4.62 -7.66 0.81
N PRO A 120 -4.61 -8.93 0.34
CA PRO A 120 -5.13 -9.26 -0.98
C PRO A 120 -6.61 -8.90 -1.10
N LEU A 121 -7.08 -8.77 -2.35
CA LEU A 121 -8.51 -8.58 -2.63
C LEU A 121 -9.33 -9.66 -1.92
N GLU A 122 -10.49 -9.31 -1.35
CA GLU A 122 -11.33 -10.27 -0.61
C GLU A 122 -11.63 -11.54 -1.41
N ARG A 123 -11.88 -11.43 -2.72
CA ARG A 123 -12.13 -12.60 -3.59
C ARG A 123 -10.93 -13.53 -3.79
N LEU A 124 -9.72 -13.04 -3.52
CA LEU A 124 -8.46 -13.77 -3.64
C LEU A 124 -7.97 -14.33 -2.30
N THR A 125 -8.61 -13.96 -1.19
CA THR A 125 -8.22 -14.48 0.11
C THR A 125 -8.82 -15.86 0.37
N LYS A 126 -8.14 -16.67 1.20
CA LYS A 126 -8.56 -18.04 1.52
C LYS A 126 -9.92 -18.10 2.20
N ASN A 127 -10.28 -17.06 2.96
CA ASN A 127 -11.53 -16.96 3.69
C ASN A 127 -12.58 -16.03 3.06
N GLY A 128 -12.28 -15.36 1.95
CA GLY A 128 -13.21 -14.43 1.30
C GLY A 128 -13.38 -13.08 2.01
N ILE A 129 -12.51 -12.74 2.97
CA ILE A 129 -12.57 -11.50 3.76
C ILE A 129 -11.20 -10.81 3.77
N ALA A 130 -11.15 -9.52 4.11
CA ALA A 130 -9.96 -8.68 4.00
C ALA A 130 -8.97 -8.82 5.18
N TYR A 131 -9.23 -9.73 6.12
CA TYR A 131 -8.40 -9.97 7.31
C TYR A 131 -8.21 -11.47 7.55
N GLY A 132 -7.16 -11.86 8.28
CA GLY A 132 -6.83 -13.25 8.58
C GLY A 132 -7.85 -13.95 9.46
N SER A 133 -7.94 -15.28 9.32
CA SER A 133 -8.67 -16.14 10.24
C SER A 133 -7.89 -17.43 10.39
N ASN A 134 -7.99 -18.11 11.53
CA ASN A 134 -7.32 -19.40 11.70
C ASN A 134 -7.89 -20.42 10.71
N ILE A 135 -7.10 -20.76 9.69
CA ILE A 135 -7.37 -21.77 8.67
C ILE A 135 -6.27 -22.82 8.83
N ASN A 136 -6.64 -23.99 9.38
CA ASN A 136 -5.72 -25.11 9.60
C ASN A 136 -4.45 -24.75 10.40
N GLY A 137 -4.56 -23.87 11.40
CA GLY A 137 -3.45 -23.47 12.26
C GLY A 137 -2.61 -22.29 11.76
N SER A 138 -3.05 -21.61 10.70
CA SER A 138 -2.39 -20.41 10.17
C SER A 138 -3.43 -19.33 9.86
N THR A 139 -3.07 -18.07 10.04
CA THR A 139 -3.87 -16.91 9.58
C THR A 139 -3.42 -16.37 8.23
N SER A 140 -2.46 -17.03 7.58
CA SER A 140 -2.01 -16.67 6.24
C SER A 140 -3.17 -16.74 5.27
N ASN A 141 -3.47 -15.62 4.62
CA ASN A 141 -4.75 -15.45 3.94
C ASN A 141 -4.65 -15.38 2.42
N LEU A 142 -3.47 -15.57 1.83
CA LEU A 142 -3.29 -15.68 0.38
C LEU A 142 -2.83 -17.09 -0.02
N ALA A 143 -3.59 -17.75 -0.90
CA ALA A 143 -3.20 -19.04 -1.45
C ALA A 143 -2.25 -18.87 -2.65
N LYS A 144 -1.34 -19.83 -2.89
CA LYS A 144 -0.32 -19.71 -3.95
C LYS A 144 -0.93 -19.64 -5.35
N GLU A 145 -2.03 -20.35 -5.55
CA GLU A 145 -2.84 -20.32 -6.77
C GLU A 145 -3.35 -18.90 -7.10
N ASN A 146 -3.49 -18.02 -6.11
CA ASN A 146 -3.98 -16.66 -6.28
C ASN A 146 -2.85 -15.62 -6.43
N TYR A 147 -1.57 -16.03 -6.39
CA TYR A 147 -0.43 -15.09 -6.52
C TYR A 147 -0.45 -14.35 -7.84
N GLN A 148 -0.73 -15.02 -8.96
CA GLN A 148 -0.77 -14.38 -10.28
C GLN A 148 -1.85 -13.31 -10.34
N GLU A 149 -3.06 -13.61 -9.90
CA GLU A 149 -4.17 -12.64 -9.97
C GLU A 149 -3.94 -11.45 -9.04
N PHE A 150 -3.37 -11.66 -7.86
CA PHE A 150 -3.08 -10.56 -6.95
C PHE A 150 -1.92 -9.68 -7.47
N ALA A 151 -0.86 -10.30 -7.99
CA ALA A 151 0.23 -9.58 -8.64
C ALA A 151 -0.27 -8.79 -9.85
N ASP A 152 -1.12 -9.39 -10.69
CA ASP A 152 -1.71 -8.72 -11.84
C ASP A 152 -2.51 -7.48 -11.42
N TYR A 153 -3.37 -7.59 -10.40
CA TYR A 153 -4.12 -6.46 -9.86
C TYR A 153 -3.21 -5.31 -9.42
N LEU A 154 -2.23 -5.60 -8.55
CA LEU A 154 -1.33 -4.57 -8.01
C LEU A 154 -0.55 -3.87 -9.12
N LEU A 155 -0.02 -4.63 -10.08
CA LEU A 155 0.77 -4.09 -11.19
C LEU A 155 -0.11 -3.34 -12.20
N ASP A 156 -1.32 -3.81 -12.50
CA ASP A 156 -2.27 -3.12 -13.39
C ASP A 156 -2.67 -1.75 -12.82
N VAL A 157 -3.01 -1.69 -11.53
CA VAL A 157 -3.33 -0.44 -10.83
C VAL A 157 -2.12 0.49 -10.78
N THR A 158 -0.93 -0.05 -10.55
CA THR A 158 0.32 0.73 -10.57
C THR A 158 0.58 1.34 -11.95
N GLU A 159 0.45 0.55 -13.01
CA GLU A 159 0.57 1.06 -14.38
C GLU A 159 -0.49 2.11 -14.72
N HIS A 160 -1.71 1.96 -14.21
CA HIS A 160 -2.76 2.96 -14.38
C HIS A 160 -2.33 4.31 -13.81
N PHE A 161 -1.89 4.35 -12.55
CA PHE A 161 -1.44 5.60 -11.93
C PHE A 161 -0.21 6.21 -12.61
N ILE A 162 0.76 5.40 -13.01
CA ILE A 162 1.93 5.89 -13.77
C ILE A 162 1.49 6.51 -15.11
N LYS A 163 0.55 5.88 -15.83
CA LYS A 163 -0.01 6.42 -17.09
C LYS A 163 -0.79 7.72 -16.88
N GLN A 164 -1.35 7.96 -15.69
CA GLN A 164 -1.97 9.24 -15.31
C GLN A 164 -0.94 10.32 -14.91
N GLY A 165 0.35 10.00 -14.90
CA GLY A 165 1.42 10.94 -14.53
C GLY A 165 1.72 10.97 -13.03
N ILE A 166 1.18 10.05 -12.23
CA ILE A 166 1.59 9.91 -10.83
C ILE A 166 3.01 9.33 -10.78
N PRO A 167 3.96 9.96 -10.07
CA PRO A 167 5.35 9.51 -10.00
C PRO A 167 5.50 8.39 -8.96
N VAL A 168 4.94 7.21 -9.27
CA VAL A 168 5.06 6.02 -8.43
C VAL A 168 6.47 5.49 -8.49
N THR A 169 7.15 5.49 -7.35
CA THR A 169 8.53 5.00 -7.19
C THR A 169 8.54 3.57 -6.67
N SER A 170 7.57 3.21 -5.82
CA SER A 170 7.56 1.94 -5.11
C SER A 170 6.16 1.32 -5.02
N LEU A 171 6.12 -0.02 -5.07
CA LEU A 171 4.95 -0.85 -4.74
C LEU A 171 5.28 -1.75 -3.56
N SER A 172 4.49 -1.66 -2.50
CA SER A 172 4.60 -2.41 -1.25
C SER A 172 3.45 -3.42 -1.15
N PRO A 173 3.62 -4.66 -1.65
CA PRO A 173 2.52 -5.61 -1.80
C PRO A 173 2.11 -6.33 -0.49
N ILE A 174 2.90 -6.17 0.56
CA ILE A 174 2.76 -6.82 1.87
C ILE A 174 2.90 -5.75 2.96
N ASN A 175 2.15 -5.88 4.05
CA ASN A 175 2.25 -5.01 5.23
C ASN A 175 2.28 -5.84 6.51
N GLU A 176 3.32 -5.67 7.31
CA GLU A 176 3.58 -6.34 8.59
C GLU A 176 3.18 -7.83 8.58
N PRO A 177 3.83 -8.65 7.74
CA PRO A 177 3.43 -10.03 7.51
C PRO A 177 3.48 -10.89 8.77
N GLN A 178 4.20 -10.47 9.81
CA GLN A 178 4.33 -11.22 11.06
C GLN A 178 3.05 -11.24 11.90
N TRP A 179 2.13 -10.30 11.72
CA TRP A 179 0.94 -10.22 12.54
C TRP A 179 -0.18 -11.08 11.96
N GLU A 180 -0.99 -11.64 12.85
CA GLU A 180 -2.09 -12.55 12.50
C GLU A 180 -3.27 -11.84 11.82
N TRP A 181 -3.37 -10.52 11.99
CA TRP A 181 -4.37 -9.65 11.37
C TRP A 181 -5.81 -10.18 11.43
N THR A 182 -6.33 -10.51 12.62
CA THR A 182 -7.64 -11.21 12.74
C THR A 182 -8.88 -10.34 12.86
N SER A 183 -8.72 -9.01 12.93
CA SER A 183 -9.81 -8.04 13.09
C SER A 183 -9.29 -6.59 13.04
N GLY A 184 -10.20 -5.62 13.06
CA GLY A 184 -9.89 -4.21 13.33
C GLY A 184 -9.40 -3.43 12.11
N GLN A 185 -8.80 -4.09 11.12
CA GLN A 185 -8.40 -3.52 9.83
C GLN A 185 -8.22 -4.60 8.77
N GLU A 186 -8.05 -4.19 7.51
CA GLU A 186 -7.53 -5.07 6.47
C GLU A 186 -6.09 -5.51 6.82
N GLY A 187 -5.76 -6.77 6.57
CA GLY A 187 -4.43 -7.32 6.85
C GLY A 187 -4.29 -8.77 6.39
N CYS A 188 -3.07 -9.20 6.09
CA CYS A 188 -2.79 -10.59 5.75
C CYS A 188 -1.49 -11.03 6.42
N HIS A 189 -1.58 -12.07 7.25
CA HIS A 189 -0.39 -12.77 7.72
C HIS A 189 0.30 -13.45 6.53
N TYR A 190 1.63 -13.50 6.54
CA TYR A 190 2.41 -14.37 5.67
C TYR A 190 3.51 -14.95 6.54
N ASN A 191 3.69 -16.27 6.56
CA ASN A 191 4.88 -16.79 7.21
C ASN A 191 6.15 -16.35 6.42
N PRO A 192 7.36 -16.43 7.01
CA PRO A 192 8.58 -15.94 6.34
C PRO A 192 8.81 -16.51 4.94
N LYS A 193 8.49 -17.79 4.72
CA LYS A 193 8.61 -18.42 3.40
C LYS A 193 7.55 -17.89 2.42
N GLU A 194 6.31 -17.76 2.84
CA GLU A 194 5.23 -17.21 2.00
C GLU A 194 5.51 -15.76 1.59
N MET A 195 6.05 -14.95 2.50
CA MET A 195 6.46 -13.57 2.23
C MET A 195 7.54 -13.54 1.13
N VAL A 196 8.62 -14.33 1.30
CA VAL A 196 9.71 -14.44 0.31
C VAL A 196 9.19 -14.97 -1.03
N ASP A 197 8.36 -16.03 -1.01
CA ASP A 197 7.79 -16.63 -2.22
C ASP A 197 6.95 -15.60 -3.00
N PHE A 198 6.08 -14.84 -2.33
CA PHE A 198 5.24 -13.84 -2.99
C PHE A 198 6.04 -12.62 -3.46
N ALA A 199 7.01 -12.16 -2.68
CA ALA A 199 7.88 -11.04 -3.05
C ALA A 199 8.70 -11.36 -4.32
N LYS A 200 9.26 -12.57 -4.42
CA LYS A 200 9.94 -13.04 -5.64
C LYS A 200 8.98 -13.15 -6.81
N PHE A 201 7.78 -13.66 -6.56
CA PHE A 201 6.76 -13.84 -7.58
C PHE A 201 6.38 -12.49 -8.22
N ILE A 202 5.97 -11.51 -7.41
CA ILE A 202 5.56 -10.19 -7.93
C ILE A 202 6.72 -9.43 -8.58
N TYR A 203 7.96 -9.57 -8.06
CA TYR A 203 9.14 -9.00 -8.73
C TYR A 203 9.31 -9.57 -10.14
N LYS A 204 9.23 -10.90 -10.31
CA LYS A 204 9.32 -11.54 -11.64
C LYS A 204 8.19 -11.12 -12.56
N GLU A 205 6.97 -10.95 -12.07
CA GLU A 205 5.84 -10.44 -12.87
C GLU A 205 6.05 -8.97 -13.27
N LYS A 206 6.58 -8.14 -12.36
CA LYS A 206 6.92 -6.74 -12.61
C LYS A 206 7.98 -6.60 -13.71
N GLU A 207 9.01 -7.44 -13.71
CA GLU A 207 10.08 -7.41 -14.73
C GLU A 207 9.57 -7.71 -16.15
N LYS A 208 8.43 -8.41 -16.30
CA LYS A 208 7.79 -8.64 -17.61
C LYS A 208 7.13 -7.37 -18.18
N ARG A 209 6.91 -6.33 -17.36
CA ARG A 209 6.17 -5.12 -17.72
C ARG A 209 7.14 -3.95 -17.97
N LYS A 210 7.28 -3.53 -19.24
CA LYS A 210 8.21 -2.47 -19.67
C LYS A 210 7.96 -1.11 -19.00
N THR A 211 6.71 -0.81 -18.68
CA THR A 211 6.24 0.40 -17.99
C THR A 211 6.69 0.46 -16.53
N LEU A 212 7.03 -0.69 -15.92
CA LEU A 212 7.33 -0.79 -14.50
C LEU A 212 8.82 -1.01 -14.22
N GLN A 213 9.71 -0.96 -15.21
CA GLN A 213 11.13 -1.31 -15.01
C GLN A 213 11.80 -0.49 -13.90
N GLN A 214 11.40 0.78 -13.74
CA GLN A 214 11.91 1.69 -12.70
C GLN A 214 11.18 1.57 -11.35
N LEU A 215 10.10 0.80 -11.26
CA LEU A 215 9.35 0.59 -10.03
C LEU A 215 10.15 -0.31 -9.08
N GLU A 216 10.28 0.09 -7.83
CA GLU A 216 10.84 -0.75 -6.77
C GLU A 216 9.73 -1.57 -6.10
N ILE A 217 10.04 -2.81 -5.70
CA ILE A 217 9.17 -3.62 -4.85
C ILE A 217 9.65 -3.45 -3.40
N SER A 218 8.83 -2.80 -2.56
CA SER A 218 9.14 -2.52 -1.16
C SER A 218 8.65 -3.67 -0.26
N VAL A 219 9.62 -4.39 0.32
CA VAL A 219 9.44 -5.50 1.25
C VAL A 219 10.61 -5.48 2.25
N PRO A 220 10.50 -6.03 3.48
CA PRO A 220 9.40 -6.86 3.99
C PRO A 220 8.30 -6.11 4.77
N GLU A 221 8.43 -4.79 4.96
CA GLU A 221 7.41 -3.95 5.63
C GLU A 221 7.01 -4.48 7.03
N LEU A 222 8.00 -4.96 7.78
CA LEU A 222 7.79 -5.55 9.11
C LEU A 222 7.40 -4.46 10.12
N GLY A 223 6.39 -4.73 10.93
CA GLY A 223 5.94 -3.84 12.02
C GLY A 223 6.90 -3.69 13.21
N GLU A 224 8.04 -4.36 13.20
CA GLU A 224 9.10 -4.19 14.20
C GLU A 224 10.48 -4.51 13.58
N TRP A 225 11.56 -4.02 14.18
CA TRP A 225 12.93 -4.25 13.68
C TRP A 225 13.58 -5.53 14.21
N MET A 226 13.12 -6.05 15.35
CA MET A 226 13.71 -7.20 16.07
C MET A 226 12.65 -8.27 16.35
N ASN A 227 12.91 -9.21 17.26
CA ASN A 227 11.97 -10.25 17.68
C ASN A 227 11.46 -11.11 16.51
N SER A 228 10.17 -11.04 16.18
CA SER A 228 9.57 -11.85 15.12
C SER A 228 10.18 -11.56 13.75
N SER A 229 10.65 -10.33 13.53
CA SER A 229 11.26 -9.85 12.29
C SER A 229 12.56 -10.56 11.94
N GLN A 230 13.29 -11.10 12.92
CA GLN A 230 14.55 -11.80 12.66
C GLN A 230 14.35 -13.00 11.71
N ASN A 231 13.24 -13.72 11.86
CA ASN A 231 12.94 -14.87 11.01
C ASN A 231 12.67 -14.46 9.55
N TYR A 232 12.09 -13.27 9.34
CA TYR A 232 11.84 -12.73 7.99
C TYR A 232 13.13 -12.25 7.33
N TYR A 233 13.98 -11.52 8.06
CA TYR A 233 15.29 -11.13 7.56
C TYR A 233 16.17 -12.35 7.23
N GLN A 234 16.17 -13.37 8.09
CA GLN A 234 16.90 -14.61 7.83
C GLN A 234 16.36 -15.34 6.59
N ALA A 235 15.04 -15.40 6.41
CA ALA A 235 14.43 -16.01 5.24
C ALA A 235 14.84 -15.30 3.95
N MET A 236 14.86 -13.95 3.95
CA MET A 236 15.32 -13.18 2.79
C MET A 236 16.82 -13.36 2.55
N ALA A 237 17.65 -13.24 3.58
CA ALA A 237 19.11 -13.34 3.45
C ALA A 237 19.59 -14.75 3.05
N SER A 238 18.78 -15.79 3.32
CA SER A 238 19.07 -17.17 2.93
C SER A 238 18.59 -17.52 1.53
N ASP A 239 17.75 -16.69 0.91
CA ASP A 239 17.26 -16.91 -0.46
C ASP A 239 18.23 -16.30 -1.47
N THR A 240 18.82 -17.15 -2.31
CA THR A 240 19.86 -16.76 -3.27
C THR A 240 19.38 -15.87 -4.41
N GLU A 241 18.06 -15.70 -4.60
CA GLU A 241 17.53 -14.76 -5.61
C GLU A 241 17.37 -13.33 -5.05
N PHE A 242 17.48 -13.14 -3.73
CA PHE A 242 17.43 -11.83 -3.07
C PHE A 242 18.82 -11.18 -2.87
N MET A 243 19.91 -11.95 -3.01
CA MET A 243 21.30 -11.48 -2.92
C MET A 243 21.91 -11.24 -4.29
#